data_AF-A0A0D6LPK5-F1
#
_entry.id   AF-A0A0D6LPK5-F1
#
_cell.length_a   1.000
_cell.length_b   1.000
_cell.length_c   1.000
_cell.angle_alpha   90.00
_cell.angle_beta   90.00
_cell.angle_gamma   90.00
#
_symmetry.space_group_name_H-M   'P 1'
#
loop_
_entity.id
_entity.type
_entity.pdbx_description
1 polymer ?
#
loop_
_entity_poly.entity_id
_entity_poly.type
_entity_poly.pdbx_seq_one_letter_code
_entity_poly.pdbx_strand_id
1 'polypeptide(L)'
;MDKGCDGVSIKFMLKWLIFELESTDVGTRSMVAKGQARDGAGGFAPMAARMKKMIYDCAVEESAMRHTLKCRWGHSAQHERPGLGESLYAHSLRQDKIVAATEACRLWFDELAKYGVGQANVLTQELWNIKGVQIGHYTQV
;
A
#
# COMPACT_ATOMS: atom_id res chain seq x y z
N MET A 1 21.10 15.01 -2.33
CA MET A 1 21.83 14.17 -3.31
C MET A 1 20.90 13.04 -3.68
N ASP A 2 20.12 13.21 -4.75
CA ASP A 2 19.32 12.13 -5.34
C ASP A 2 20.29 11.15 -6.01
N LYS A 3 20.50 10.00 -5.39
CA LYS A 3 21.09 8.84 -6.06
C LYS A 3 19.91 8.04 -6.58
N GLY A 4 19.69 8.02 -7.89
CA GLY A 4 18.70 7.13 -8.49
C GLY A 4 18.93 5.70 -8.00
N CYS A 5 17.86 4.94 -7.75
CA CYS A 5 17.99 3.55 -7.30
C CYS A 5 18.41 2.63 -8.48
N ASP A 6 19.59 2.88 -9.03
CA ASP A 6 20.13 2.29 -10.25
C ASP A 6 20.64 0.85 -10.01
N GLY A 7 20.75 0.42 -8.75
CA GLY A 7 21.14 -0.94 -8.34
C GLY A 7 19.97 -1.88 -8.01
N VAL A 8 18.73 -1.39 -8.06
CA VAL A 8 17.54 -2.10 -7.56
C VAL A 8 16.57 -2.32 -8.74
N SER A 9 16.24 -3.59 -9.03
CA SER A 9 15.66 -4.11 -10.30
C SER A 9 14.22 -3.66 -10.65
N ILE A 10 13.75 -2.56 -10.08
CA ILE A 10 12.45 -1.96 -10.36
C ILE A 10 12.70 -0.79 -11.31
N LYS A 11 12.21 -0.94 -12.55
CA LYS A 11 12.36 0.06 -13.61
C LYS A 11 11.72 1.38 -13.15
N PHE A 12 12.25 2.51 -13.63
CA PHE A 12 11.74 3.86 -13.36
C PHE A 12 10.22 3.98 -13.52
N MET A 13 9.64 3.40 -14.58
CA MET A 13 8.19 3.41 -14.82
C MET A 13 7.39 2.74 -13.70
N LEU A 14 7.93 1.70 -13.07
CA LEU A 14 7.27 1.01 -11.96
C LEU A 14 7.31 1.83 -10.68
N LYS A 15 8.44 2.50 -10.42
CA LYS A 15 8.60 3.44 -9.30
C LYS A 15 7.60 4.59 -9.41
N TRP A 16 7.50 5.15 -10.62
CA TRP A 16 6.61 6.25 -10.92
C TRP A 16 5.14 5.83 -10.79
N LEU A 17 4.76 4.66 -11.31
CA LEU A 17 3.38 4.17 -11.22
C LEU A 17 2.93 3.91 -9.78
N ILE A 18 3.74 3.23 -8.96
CA ILE A 18 3.41 3.00 -7.54
C ILE A 18 3.22 4.33 -6.83
N PHE A 19 4.16 5.26 -7.05
CA PHE A 19 4.06 6.61 -6.50
C PHE A 19 2.81 7.37 -6.98
N GLU A 20 2.45 7.24 -8.25
CA GLU A 20 1.27 7.91 -8.80
C GLU A 20 -0.03 7.38 -8.20
N LEU A 21 -0.15 6.05 -8.15
CA LEU A 21 -1.30 5.35 -7.59
C LEU A 21 -1.48 5.69 -6.10
N GLU A 22 -0.39 5.92 -5.37
CA GLU A 22 -0.47 6.17 -3.93
C GLU A 22 -0.53 7.67 -3.60
N SER A 23 0.20 8.55 -4.29
CA SER A 23 0.57 9.88 -3.76
C SER A 23 0.21 11.10 -4.60
N THR A 24 -0.34 10.95 -5.81
CA THR A 24 -0.70 12.12 -6.64
C THR A 24 -2.10 12.66 -6.33
N ASP A 25 -2.47 13.81 -6.91
CA ASP A 25 -3.80 14.41 -6.74
C ASP A 25 -4.95 13.50 -7.24
N VAL A 26 -4.62 12.57 -8.15
CA VAL A 26 -5.48 11.49 -8.66
C VAL A 26 -5.22 10.13 -7.99
N GLY A 27 -4.23 10.06 -7.08
CA GLY A 27 -3.87 8.86 -6.34
C GLY A 27 -4.81 8.55 -5.18
N THR A 28 -4.74 7.31 -4.69
CA THR A 28 -5.58 6.74 -3.63
C THR A 28 -5.59 7.58 -2.35
N ARG A 29 -4.43 8.04 -1.85
CA ARG A 29 -4.36 8.91 -0.67
C ARG A 29 -5.06 10.24 -0.86
N SER A 30 -4.99 10.81 -2.06
CA SER A 30 -5.71 12.05 -2.40
C SER A 30 -7.22 11.82 -2.46
N MET A 31 -7.66 10.69 -3.05
CA MET A 31 -9.07 10.30 -3.08
C MET A 31 -9.65 10.15 -1.67
N VAL A 32 -8.91 9.52 -0.75
CA VAL A 32 -9.30 9.44 0.68
C VAL A 32 -9.31 10.83 1.31
N ALA A 33 -8.26 11.63 1.09
CA ALA A 33 -8.16 12.96 1.69
C ALA A 33 -9.31 13.90 1.30
N LYS A 34 -9.79 13.77 0.06
CA LYS A 34 -10.94 14.52 -0.48
C LYS A 34 -12.31 13.95 -0.07
N GLY A 35 -12.35 12.85 0.69
CA GLY A 35 -13.60 12.19 1.08
C GLY A 35 -14.33 11.53 -0.10
N GLN A 36 -13.60 11.05 -1.10
CA GLN A 36 -14.14 10.48 -2.34
C GLN A 36 -14.00 8.95 -2.42
N ALA A 37 -13.25 8.34 -1.50
CA ALA A 37 -13.03 6.90 -1.45
C ALA A 37 -14.23 6.21 -0.77
N ARG A 38 -14.87 5.26 -1.47
CA ARG A 38 -16.02 4.51 -0.92
C ARG A 38 -15.60 3.68 0.28
N ASP A 39 -16.42 3.67 1.32
CA ASP A 39 -16.20 2.90 2.54
C ASP A 39 -17.26 1.79 2.66
N GLY A 40 -16.82 0.54 2.82
CA GLY A 40 -17.69 -0.62 3.01
C GLY A 40 -18.55 -0.55 4.27
N ALA A 41 -18.18 0.27 5.26
CA ALA A 41 -18.99 0.57 6.44
C ALA A 41 -20.14 1.55 6.15
N GLY A 42 -20.19 2.11 4.94
CA GLY A 42 -21.23 3.01 4.45
C GLY A 42 -20.69 4.39 4.07
N GLY A 43 -21.11 4.88 2.91
CA GLY A 43 -20.72 6.20 2.41
C GLY A 43 -19.29 6.26 1.88
N PHE A 44 -18.55 7.27 2.31
CA PHE A 44 -17.17 7.55 1.91
C PHE A 44 -16.28 7.71 3.14
N ALA A 45 -14.99 7.41 3.02
CA ALA A 45 -14.02 7.68 4.07
C ALA A 45 -14.02 9.19 4.44
N PRO A 46 -13.76 9.54 5.71
CA PRO A 46 -13.76 10.94 6.12
C PRO A 46 -12.60 11.71 5.49
N MET A 47 -12.81 13.02 5.24
CA MET A 47 -11.77 13.90 4.71
C MET A 47 -10.55 13.97 5.65
N ALA A 48 -9.36 13.96 5.07
CA ALA A 48 -8.11 14.04 5.84
C ALA A 48 -7.60 15.48 5.89
N ALA A 49 -7.46 16.03 7.10
CA ALA A 49 -6.95 17.40 7.27
C ALA A 49 -5.48 17.58 6.85
N ARG A 50 -4.67 16.52 6.95
CA ARG A 50 -3.20 16.58 6.77
C ARG A 50 -2.63 15.28 6.20
N MET A 51 -3.23 14.75 5.13
CA MET A 51 -2.69 13.56 4.45
C MET A 51 -1.34 13.91 3.81
N LYS A 52 -0.25 13.29 4.28
CA LYS A 52 1.10 13.53 3.74
C LYS A 52 1.25 12.86 2.38
N LYS A 53 1.90 13.58 1.45
CA LYS A 53 2.38 13.02 0.18
C LYS A 53 3.54 12.07 0.46
N MET A 54 3.52 10.85 -0.06
CA MET A 54 4.68 9.96 0.09
C MET A 54 5.80 10.43 -0.83
N ILE A 55 7.00 9.96 -0.57
CA ILE A 55 8.18 10.17 -1.40
C ILE A 55 8.80 8.79 -1.61
N TYR A 56 9.24 8.52 -2.83
CA TYR A 56 9.93 7.27 -3.13
C TYR A 56 11.28 7.23 -2.42
N ASP A 57 11.56 6.13 -1.71
CA ASP A 57 12.81 5.95 -0.96
C ASP A 57 13.50 4.65 -1.40
N CYS A 58 14.71 4.79 -1.93
CA CYS A 58 15.50 3.67 -2.42
C CYS A 58 15.94 2.69 -1.31
N ALA A 59 16.12 3.13 -0.06
CA ALA A 59 16.46 2.24 1.04
C ALA A 59 15.26 1.38 1.47
N VAL A 60 14.04 1.95 1.40
CA VAL A 60 12.79 1.19 1.61
C VAL A 60 12.62 0.17 0.48
N GLU A 61 12.85 0.57 -0.77
CA GLU A 61 12.82 -0.32 -1.93
C GLU A 61 13.80 -1.49 -1.78
N GLU A 62 15.06 -1.22 -1.40
CA GLU A 62 16.07 -2.25 -1.21
C GLU A 62 15.64 -3.25 -0.11
N SER A 63 15.07 -2.74 0.99
CA SER A 63 14.52 -3.58 2.05
C SER A 63 13.41 -4.50 1.53
N ALA A 64 12.48 -3.97 0.75
CA ALA A 64 11.40 -4.75 0.13
C ALA A 64 11.94 -5.78 -0.87
N MET A 65 12.95 -5.43 -1.67
CA MET A 65 13.59 -6.35 -2.59
C MET A 65 14.30 -7.50 -1.87
N ARG A 66 15.04 -7.24 -0.79
CA ARG A 66 15.71 -8.30 0.01
C ARG A 66 14.72 -9.35 0.49
N HIS A 67 13.51 -8.94 0.89
CA HIS A 67 12.46 -9.88 1.26
C HIS A 67 11.87 -10.61 0.04
N THR A 68 11.52 -9.86 -1.02
CA THR A 68 10.89 -10.40 -2.24
C THR A 68 11.75 -11.48 -2.91
N LEU A 69 13.08 -11.31 -2.92
CA LEU A 69 14.02 -12.26 -3.51
C LEU A 69 14.08 -13.62 -2.78
N LYS A 70 13.58 -13.71 -1.55
CA LYS A 70 13.47 -14.99 -0.83
C LYS A 70 12.38 -15.89 -1.41
N CYS A 71 11.44 -15.32 -2.18
CA CYS A 71 10.30 -16.04 -2.78
C CYS A 71 9.50 -16.86 -1.76
N ARG A 72 9.29 -16.31 -0.56
CA ARG A 72 8.48 -16.93 0.50
C ARG A 72 7.28 -16.04 0.81
N TRP A 73 6.09 -16.65 0.82
CA TRP A 73 4.88 -15.93 1.22
C TRP A 73 4.85 -15.72 2.73
N GLY A 74 4.57 -14.49 3.14
CA GLY A 74 4.52 -14.06 4.54
C GLY A 74 5.39 -12.85 4.80
N HIS A 75 5.07 -12.10 5.85
CA HIS A 75 5.80 -10.89 6.22
C HIS A 75 7.28 -11.16 6.54
N SER A 76 8.15 -10.21 6.18
CA SER A 76 9.52 -10.21 6.68
C SER A 76 9.52 -10.00 8.20
N ALA A 77 10.56 -10.53 8.86
CA ALA A 77 10.71 -10.33 10.28
C ALA A 77 10.98 -8.85 10.57
N GLN A 78 10.42 -8.31 11.67
CA GLN A 78 10.49 -6.87 11.96
C GLN A 78 11.93 -6.33 12.07
N HIS A 79 12.88 -7.16 12.50
CA HIS A 79 14.29 -6.78 12.59
C HIS A 79 14.97 -6.65 11.21
N GLU A 80 14.40 -7.24 10.15
CA GLU A 80 14.89 -7.12 8.77
C GLU A 80 14.38 -5.85 8.08
N ARG A 81 13.33 -5.22 8.64
CA ARG A 81 12.71 -3.98 8.17
C ARG A 81 12.39 -3.01 9.33
N PRO A 82 13.42 -2.57 10.09
CA PRO A 82 13.22 -1.78 11.29
C PRO A 82 12.49 -0.47 10.99
N GLY A 83 11.38 -0.21 11.70
CA GLY A 83 10.58 1.01 11.53
C GLY A 83 9.74 1.07 10.25
N LEU A 84 9.69 0.01 9.44
CA LEU A 84 8.91 -0.04 8.20
C LEU A 84 7.68 -0.94 8.34
N GLY A 85 6.54 -0.45 7.86
CA GLY A 85 5.38 -1.27 7.54
C GLY A 85 5.63 -2.13 6.30
N GLU A 86 4.74 -3.07 6.01
CA GLU A 86 4.87 -3.96 4.87
C GLU A 86 3.49 -4.42 4.38
N SER A 87 3.27 -4.29 3.07
CA SER A 87 2.12 -4.88 2.38
C SER A 87 2.62 -5.89 1.36
N LEU A 88 1.98 -7.05 1.27
CA LEU A 88 2.40 -8.14 0.39
C LEU A 88 1.33 -8.48 -0.63
N TYR A 89 1.79 -8.82 -1.82
CA TYR A 89 0.96 -9.30 -2.92
C TYR A 89 1.68 -10.46 -3.60
N ALA A 90 0.94 -11.50 -3.94
CA ALA A 90 1.43 -12.62 -4.72
C ALA A 90 0.33 -13.12 -5.64
N HIS A 91 0.76 -13.68 -6.76
CA HIS A 91 -0.11 -14.25 -7.77
C HIS A 91 0.45 -15.61 -8.20
N SER A 92 -0.43 -16.56 -8.54
CA SER A 92 -0.05 -17.92 -8.91
C SER A 92 0.67 -18.00 -10.26
N LEU A 93 0.36 -17.07 -11.16
CA LEU A 93 0.98 -16.92 -12.47
C LEU A 93 1.98 -15.78 -12.49
N ARG A 94 3.03 -15.92 -13.30
CA ARG A 94 3.98 -14.84 -13.57
C ARG A 94 3.26 -13.70 -14.29
N GLN A 95 3.30 -12.51 -13.70
CA GLN A 95 2.74 -11.28 -14.26
C GLN A 95 3.85 -10.35 -14.76
N ASP A 96 3.50 -9.44 -15.66
CA ASP A 96 4.32 -8.26 -15.89
C ASP A 96 4.43 -7.45 -14.59
N LYS A 97 5.60 -6.87 -14.32
CA LYS A 97 5.85 -6.18 -13.05
C LYS A 97 4.93 -4.96 -12.85
N ILE A 98 4.59 -4.25 -13.93
CA ILE A 98 3.70 -3.09 -13.90
C ILE A 98 2.27 -3.53 -13.57
N VAL A 99 1.82 -4.61 -14.21
CA VAL A 99 0.51 -5.22 -13.92
C VAL A 99 0.43 -5.66 -12.45
N ALA A 100 1.44 -6.38 -11.97
CA ALA A 100 1.50 -6.86 -10.60
C ALA A 100 1.45 -5.71 -9.58
N ALA A 101 2.20 -4.62 -9.80
CA ALA A 101 2.17 -3.47 -8.89
C ALA A 101 0.83 -2.74 -8.91
N THR A 102 0.24 -2.57 -10.11
CA THR A 102 -1.08 -1.93 -10.24
C THR A 102 -2.15 -2.73 -9.50
N GLU A 103 -2.13 -4.05 -9.70
CA GLU A 103 -3.08 -4.95 -9.06
C GLU A 103 -2.88 -5.01 -7.55
N ALA A 104 -1.63 -5.08 -7.08
CA ALA A 104 -1.30 -5.02 -5.65
C ALA A 104 -1.85 -3.76 -4.98
N CYS A 105 -1.49 -2.57 -5.48
CA CYS A 105 -1.95 -1.30 -4.93
C CYS A 105 -3.48 -1.20 -4.96
N ARG A 106 -4.12 -1.64 -6.05
CA ARG A 106 -5.59 -1.66 -6.16
C ARG A 106 -6.21 -2.58 -5.11
N LEU A 107 -5.73 -3.81 -4.98
CA LEU A 107 -6.30 -4.79 -4.05
C LEU A 107 -6.11 -4.37 -2.59
N TRP A 108 -4.95 -3.82 -2.25
CA TRP A 108 -4.69 -3.26 -0.92
C TRP A 108 -5.64 -2.11 -0.60
N PHE A 109 -5.85 -1.20 -1.56
CA PHE A 109 -6.76 -0.06 -1.36
C PHE A 109 -8.24 -0.47 -1.33
N ASP A 110 -8.64 -1.42 -2.18
CA ASP A 110 -10.03 -1.90 -2.31
C ASP A 110 -10.54 -2.57 -1.02
N GLU A 111 -9.68 -2.90 -0.06
CA GLU A 111 -10.07 -3.35 1.28
C GLU A 111 -11.01 -2.35 1.97
N LEU A 112 -10.80 -1.04 1.80
CA LEU A 112 -11.70 -0.01 2.34
C LEU A 112 -13.10 -0.17 1.76
N ALA A 113 -13.22 -0.26 0.44
CA ALA A 113 -14.53 -0.36 -0.21
C ALA A 113 -15.22 -1.70 0.11
N LYS A 114 -14.44 -2.76 0.34
CA LYS A 114 -14.93 -4.11 0.59
C LYS A 114 -15.37 -4.36 2.02
N TYR A 115 -14.57 -3.94 3.00
CA TYR A 115 -14.79 -4.27 4.41
C TYR A 115 -15.13 -3.05 5.26
N GLY A 116 -14.55 -1.90 4.90
CA GLY A 116 -14.79 -0.63 5.56
C GLY A 116 -14.01 -0.39 6.84
N VAL A 117 -13.88 0.89 7.18
CA VAL A 117 -13.27 1.36 8.43
C VAL A 117 -14.28 2.18 9.23
N GLY A 118 -15.10 2.98 8.55
CA GLY A 118 -16.12 3.83 9.16
C GLY A 118 -15.62 5.22 9.55
N GLN A 119 -16.57 6.10 9.90
CA GLN A 119 -16.32 7.53 10.09
C GLN A 119 -15.42 7.88 11.28
N ALA A 120 -15.32 7.00 12.28
CA ALA A 120 -14.38 7.19 13.38
C ALA A 120 -12.92 7.15 12.89
N ASN A 121 -12.66 6.46 11.77
CA ASN A 121 -11.34 6.30 11.18
C ASN A 121 -10.28 5.79 12.17
N VAL A 122 -10.68 4.87 13.05
CA VAL A 122 -9.81 4.25 14.06
C VAL A 122 -9.61 2.78 13.69
N LEU A 123 -8.35 2.35 13.55
CA LEU A 123 -8.03 0.94 13.43
C LEU A 123 -8.16 0.26 14.81
N THR A 124 -9.35 -0.24 15.12
CA THR A 124 -9.62 -0.91 16.39
C THR A 124 -9.14 -2.36 16.36
N GLN A 125 -8.88 -2.91 17.54
CA GLN A 125 -8.56 -4.33 17.68
C GLN A 125 -9.71 -5.23 17.22
N GLU A 126 -10.95 -4.77 17.38
CA GLU A 126 -12.15 -5.46 16.90
C GLU A 126 -12.12 -5.57 15.37
N LEU A 127 -11.94 -4.45 14.67
CA LEU A 127 -11.84 -4.41 13.21
C LEU A 127 -10.69 -5.28 12.70
N TRP A 128 -9.53 -5.23 13.37
CA TRP A 128 -8.35 -6.03 13.04
C TRP A 128 -8.58 -7.55 13.17
N ASN A 129 -9.43 -7.96 14.12
CA ASN A 129 -9.64 -9.36 14.46
C ASN A 129 -10.88 -9.99 13.78
N ILE A 130 -11.62 -9.25 12.94
CA ILE A 130 -12.77 -9.82 12.24
C ILE A 130 -12.29 -10.93 11.30
N LYS A 131 -12.78 -12.16 11.52
CA LYS A 131 -12.40 -13.31 10.72
C LYS A 131 -12.79 -13.11 9.25
N GLY A 132 -11.80 -13.21 8.36
CA GLY A 132 -12.01 -13.09 6.91
C GLY A 132 -12.03 -11.65 6.38
N VAL A 133 -11.82 -10.66 7.26
CA VAL A 133 -11.58 -9.27 6.88
C VAL A 133 -10.07 -9.04 6.85
N GLN A 134 -9.60 -8.32 5.83
CA GLN A 134 -8.25 -7.77 5.77
C GLN A 134 -8.39 -6.30 5.48
N ILE A 135 -7.97 -5.44 6.40
CA ILE A 135 -8.01 -3.99 6.25
C ILE A 135 -6.63 -3.34 6.44
N GLY A 136 -5.65 -4.15 6.87
CA GLY A 136 -4.33 -3.71 7.27
C GLY A 136 -3.54 -3.12 6.10
N HIS A 137 -3.73 -3.62 4.88
CA HIS A 137 -3.04 -3.08 3.72
C HIS A 137 -3.58 -1.70 3.38
N TYR A 138 -4.92 -1.53 3.32
CA TYR A 138 -5.53 -0.21 3.10
C TYR A 138 -5.06 0.82 4.14
N THR A 139 -5.06 0.47 5.43
CA THR A 139 -4.65 1.42 6.47
C THR A 139 -3.19 1.85 6.38
N GLN A 140 -2.36 1.13 5.61
CA GLN A 140 -0.95 1.45 5.38
C GLN A 140 -0.71 2.22 4.06
N VAL A 141 -1.62 2.14 3.09
CA VAL A 141 -1.61 2.88 1.81
C VAL A 141 -1.91 4.37 2.05
#